data_AF-A0AAV5VB23-F1
#
_entry.id   AF-A0AAV5VB23-F1
#
_cell.length_a   1.000
_cell.length_b   1.000
_cell.length_c   1.000
_cell.angle_alpha   90.00
_cell.angle_beta   90.00
_cell.angle_gamma   90.00
#
_symmetry.space_group_name_H-M   'P 1'
#
loop_
_entity.id
_entity.type
_entity.pdbx_description
1 polymer ?
#
loop_
_entity_poly.entity_id
_entity_poly.type
_entity_poly.pdbx_seq_one_letter_code
_entity_poly.pdbx_strand_id
1 'polypeptide(L)'
;RLVSIIIVLVLTLNAANTMRAQHDNCKSLKLRELILETIGMYPHQYSYQAKYLKQEAETRFGNWWSAVIVSDRGGYGMSAVYDEHRNTSCEMMLFDTYYWIGRTC
;
A
#
# COMPACT_ATOMS: atom_id res chain seq x y z
N ARG A 1 36.66 16.85 -9.62
CA ARG A 1 36.18 16.56 -8.25
C ARG A 1 34.69 16.88 -8.08
N LEU A 2 34.24 18.13 -8.30
CA LEU A 2 32.81 18.51 -8.25
C LEU A 2 31.93 17.70 -9.22
N VAL A 3 32.36 17.54 -10.48
CA VAL A 3 31.61 16.78 -11.49
C VAL A 3 31.39 15.32 -11.07
N SER A 4 32.43 14.68 -10.51
CA SER A 4 32.34 13.30 -10.01
C SER A 4 31.37 13.17 -8.85
N ILE A 5 31.32 14.16 -7.94
CA ILE A 5 30.37 14.19 -6.82
C ILE A 5 28.94 14.32 -7.35
N ILE A 6 28.70 15.20 -8.33
CA ILE A 6 27.38 15.40 -8.94
C ILE A 6 26.89 14.11 -9.61
N ILE A 7 27.76 13.42 -10.36
CA ILE A 7 27.41 12.15 -11.02
C ILE A 7 27.03 11.09 -9.99
N VAL A 8 27.80 10.95 -8.90
CA VAL A 8 27.49 10.01 -7.82
C VAL A 8 26.14 10.36 -7.18
N LEU A 9 25.85 11.64 -6.95
CA LEU A 9 24.60 12.08 -6.35
C LEU A 9 23.38 11.79 -7.24
N VAL A 10 23.52 11.99 -8.54
CA VAL A 10 22.46 11.68 -9.51
C VAL A 10 22.22 10.17 -9.58
N LEU A 11 23.27 9.36 -9.54
CA LEU A 11 23.16 7.90 -9.56
C LEU A 11 22.49 7.35 -8.29
N THR A 12 22.83 7.88 -7.11
CA THR A 12 22.22 7.44 -5.84
C THR A 12 20.75 7.85 -5.72
N LEU A 13 20.39 9.05 -6.21
CA LEU A 13 18.99 9.50 -6.27
C LEU A 13 18.16 8.62 -7.22
N ASN A 14 18.70 8.27 -8.39
CA ASN A 14 18.01 7.42 -9.35
C ASN A 14 17.83 5.99 -8.83
N ALA A 15 18.84 5.42 -8.17
CA ALA A 15 18.75 4.11 -7.54
C ALA A 15 17.71 4.09 -6.40
N ALA A 16 17.66 5.14 -5.57
CA ALA A 16 16.66 5.27 -4.52
C ALA A 16 15.22 5.34 -5.07
N ASN A 17 15.03 6.04 -6.19
CA ASN A 17 13.73 6.12 -6.85
C ASN A 17 13.30 4.80 -7.48
N THR A 18 14.23 4.04 -8.08
CA THR A 18 13.92 2.72 -8.65
C THR A 18 13.59 1.69 -7.58
N MET A 19 14.30 1.70 -6.44
CA MET A 19 13.98 0.82 -5.30
C MET A 19 12.60 1.13 -4.69
N ARG A 20 12.22 2.41 -4.57
CA ARG A 20 10.87 2.80 -4.11
C ARG A 20 9.77 2.36 -5.09
N ALA A 21 10.03 2.38 -6.39
CA ALA A 21 9.05 2.01 -7.40
C ALA A 21 8.83 0.49 -7.51
N GLN A 22 9.71 -0.34 -6.95
CA GLN A 22 9.71 -1.78 -7.19
C GLN A 22 8.64 -2.57 -6.41
N HIS A 23 7.91 -1.94 -5.47
CA HIS A 23 6.95 -2.62 -4.60
C HIS A 23 5.54 -2.01 -4.55
N ASP A 24 5.27 -0.97 -5.33
CA ASP A 24 4.00 -0.26 -5.32
C ASP A 24 3.20 -0.56 -6.60
N ASN A 25 2.43 -1.66 -6.61
CA ASN A 25 1.43 -1.92 -7.65
C ASN A 25 0.10 -1.21 -7.30
N CYS A 26 0.18 0.10 -7.10
CA CYS A 26 -0.98 0.94 -6.75
C CYS A 26 -1.14 2.10 -7.73
N LYS A 27 -1.92 1.86 -8.79
CA LYS A 27 -2.22 2.88 -9.82
C LYS A 27 -3.27 3.89 -9.38
N SER A 28 -4.13 3.55 -8.43
CA SER A 28 -5.20 4.41 -7.95
C SER A 28 -4.71 5.34 -6.84
N LEU A 29 -4.63 6.65 -7.15
CA LEU A 29 -4.29 7.69 -6.17
C LEU A 29 -5.24 7.69 -4.98
N LYS A 30 -6.53 7.42 -5.22
CA LYS A 30 -7.57 7.41 -4.18
C LYS A 30 -7.43 6.23 -3.22
N LEU A 31 -7.02 5.05 -3.71
CA LEU A 31 -6.73 3.92 -2.84
C LEU A 31 -5.44 4.14 -2.05
N ARG A 32 -4.43 4.75 -2.66
CA ARG A 32 -3.20 5.14 -1.95
C ARG A 32 -3.48 6.14 -0.83
N GLU A 33 -4.27 7.18 -1.10
CA GLU A 33 -4.73 8.15 -0.09
C GLU A 33 -5.44 7.44 1.06
N LEU A 34 -6.34 6.50 0.76
CA LEU A 34 -7.08 5.75 1.77
C LEU A 34 -6.18 4.85 2.65
N ILE A 35 -5.16 4.21 2.06
CA ILE A 35 -4.16 3.44 2.82
C ILE A 35 -3.42 4.38 3.79
N LEU A 36 -2.94 5.54 3.31
CA LEU A 36 -2.22 6.51 4.15
C LEU A 36 -3.12 7.09 5.26
N GLU A 37 -4.38 7.39 4.96
CA GLU A 37 -5.40 7.82 5.93
C GLU A 37 -5.58 6.77 7.04
N THR A 38 -5.72 5.50 6.65
CA THR A 38 -5.86 4.37 7.58
C THR A 38 -4.66 4.24 8.52
N ILE A 39 -3.44 4.39 7.99
CA ILE A 39 -2.20 4.33 8.76
C ILE A 39 -2.16 5.46 9.80
N GLY A 40 -2.61 6.67 9.42
CA GLY A 40 -2.69 7.82 10.31
C GLY A 40 -3.74 7.65 11.43
N MET A 41 -4.88 7.00 11.15
CA MET A 41 -5.92 6.78 12.15
C MET A 41 -5.58 5.69 13.17
N TYR A 42 -4.97 4.59 12.73
CA TYR A 42 -4.74 3.41 13.56
C TYR A 42 -3.27 2.97 13.56
N PRO A 43 -2.33 3.79 14.06
CA PRO A 43 -0.90 3.50 13.98
C PRO A 43 -0.57 2.17 14.68
N HIS A 44 0.16 1.30 13.97
CA HIS A 44 0.59 -0.04 14.43
C HIS A 44 -0.53 -1.02 14.83
N GLN A 45 -1.79 -0.68 14.61
CA GLN A 45 -2.95 -1.50 14.94
C GLN A 45 -3.50 -2.21 13.69
N TYR A 46 -2.75 -3.15 13.14
CA TYR A 46 -2.99 -3.71 11.80
C TYR A 46 -4.37 -4.35 11.60
N SER A 47 -4.95 -4.99 12.62
CA SER A 47 -6.31 -5.53 12.57
C SER A 47 -7.37 -4.44 12.43
N TYR A 48 -7.20 -3.31 13.13
CA TYR A 48 -8.08 -2.15 13.01
C TYR A 48 -7.88 -1.44 11.68
N GLN A 49 -6.62 -1.32 11.23
CA GLN A 49 -6.31 -0.79 9.90
C GLN A 49 -7.02 -1.60 8.81
N ALA A 50 -6.90 -2.93 8.80
CA ALA A 50 -7.51 -3.77 7.77
C ALA A 50 -9.04 -3.69 7.79
N LYS A 51 -9.65 -3.65 8.97
CA LYS A 51 -11.10 -3.49 9.12
C LYS A 51 -11.58 -2.13 8.59
N TYR A 52 -10.92 -1.06 9.01
CA TYR A 52 -11.27 0.31 8.60
C TYR A 52 -11.08 0.50 7.09
N LEU A 53 -9.93 0.07 6.56
CA LEU A 53 -9.59 0.16 5.15
C LEU A 53 -10.63 -0.50 4.25
N LYS A 54 -11.10 -1.70 4.64
CA LYS A 54 -12.21 -2.36 3.95
C LYS A 54 -13.50 -1.52 4.02
N GLN A 55 -13.93 -1.15 5.22
CA GLN A 55 -15.22 -0.47 5.43
C GLN A 55 -15.30 0.86 4.67
N GLU A 56 -14.22 1.63 4.66
CA GLU A 56 -14.14 2.88 3.90
C GLU A 56 -14.12 2.64 2.40
N ALA A 57 -13.41 1.61 1.93
CA ALA A 57 -13.43 1.26 0.52
C ALA A 57 -14.83 0.83 0.06
N GLU A 58 -15.56 0.07 0.88
CA GLU A 58 -16.94 -0.31 0.63
C GLU A 58 -17.87 0.92 0.58
N THR A 59 -17.67 1.85 1.52
CA THR A 59 -18.46 3.09 1.61
C THR A 59 -18.21 4.04 0.44
N ARG A 60 -16.94 4.18 0.01
CA ARG A 60 -16.53 5.17 -1.01
C ARG A 60 -16.60 4.63 -2.43
N PHE A 61 -16.39 3.32 -2.61
CA PHE A 61 -16.23 2.70 -3.93
C PHE A 61 -17.18 1.54 -4.19
N GLY A 62 -18.19 1.33 -3.35
CA GLY A 62 -19.14 0.21 -3.45
C GLY A 62 -18.61 -1.08 -2.84
N ASN A 63 -19.48 -2.06 -2.66
CA ASN A 63 -19.21 -3.26 -1.84
C ASN A 63 -18.08 -4.17 -2.38
N TRP A 64 -17.76 -5.20 -1.59
CA TRP A 64 -16.87 -6.33 -1.92
C TRP A 64 -15.39 -5.94 -2.07
N TRP A 65 -14.86 -5.43 -0.96
CA TRP A 65 -13.43 -5.16 -0.82
C TRP A 65 -12.79 -6.09 0.19
N SER A 66 -11.52 -6.32 -0.05
CA SER A 66 -10.63 -7.00 0.86
C SER A 66 -9.40 -6.18 1.14
N ALA A 67 -8.93 -6.27 2.37
CA ALA A 67 -7.70 -5.63 2.80
C ALA A 67 -6.83 -6.67 3.50
N VAL A 68 -5.53 -6.67 3.18
CA VAL A 68 -4.49 -7.49 3.81
C VAL A 68 -3.35 -6.57 4.17
N ILE A 69 -2.94 -6.62 5.44
CA ILE A 69 -1.81 -5.84 5.95
C ILE A 69 -0.87 -6.82 6.65
N VAL A 70 0.40 -6.83 6.24
CA VAL A 70 1.43 -7.72 6.77
C VAL A 70 2.63 -6.89 7.15
N SER A 71 3.02 -6.94 8.42
CA SER A 71 4.23 -6.31 8.91
C SER A 71 5.27 -7.36 9.24
N ASP A 72 6.52 -7.14 8.80
CA ASP A 72 7.66 -8.01 9.10
C ASP A 72 7.98 -8.05 10.61
N ARG A 73 7.40 -7.12 11.39
CA ARG A 73 7.51 -7.06 12.85
C ARG A 73 6.42 -7.87 13.59
N GLY A 74 5.68 -8.73 12.89
CA GLY A 74 4.75 -9.69 13.49
C GLY A 74 3.28 -9.24 13.53
N GLY A 75 2.85 -8.40 12.58
CA GLY A 75 1.49 -7.87 12.51
C GLY A 75 0.72 -8.35 11.29
N TYR A 76 -0.54 -8.79 11.48
CA TYR A 76 -1.40 -9.27 10.40
C TYR A 76 -2.85 -8.78 10.58
N GLY A 77 -3.48 -8.35 9.50
CA GLY A 77 -4.91 -8.04 9.47
C GLY A 77 -5.52 -8.40 8.11
N MET A 78 -6.66 -9.09 8.10
CA MET A 78 -7.38 -9.48 6.89
C MET A 78 -8.89 -9.23 7.01
N SER A 79 -9.52 -8.74 5.95
CA SER A 79 -10.97 -8.70 5.79
C SER A 79 -11.39 -9.13 4.37
N ALA A 80 -12.42 -9.99 4.26
CA ALA A 80 -12.58 -11.11 3.30
C ALA A 80 -12.66 -10.83 1.77
N VAL A 81 -12.27 -11.86 0.97
CA VAL A 81 -12.10 -11.99 -0.51
C VAL A 81 -13.01 -13.10 -1.09
N TYR A 82 -13.71 -12.94 -2.24
CA TYR A 82 -14.01 -14.01 -3.26
C TYR A 82 -14.66 -13.50 -4.60
N ASP A 83 -13.94 -13.45 -5.76
CA ASP A 83 -14.49 -13.77 -7.12
C ASP A 83 -13.42 -13.79 -8.27
N GLU A 84 -13.86 -14.23 -9.46
CA GLU A 84 -13.11 -14.83 -10.58
C GLU A 84 -12.44 -13.86 -11.57
N HIS A 85 -12.81 -12.57 -11.71
CA HIS A 85 -12.09 -11.62 -12.60
C HIS A 85 -11.98 -10.18 -12.04
N ARG A 86 -10.74 -9.66 -12.05
CA ARG A 86 -10.15 -8.71 -11.08
C ARG A 86 -9.51 -7.52 -11.80
N ASN A 87 -9.79 -6.26 -11.44
CA ASN A 87 -9.08 -5.14 -12.10
C ASN A 87 -8.74 -3.88 -11.27
N THR A 88 -9.15 -3.81 -9.99
CA THR A 88 -8.69 -2.71 -9.12
C THR A 88 -8.11 -3.28 -7.83
N SER A 89 -6.79 -3.33 -7.79
CA SER A 89 -6.01 -3.54 -6.56
C SER A 89 -5.04 -2.39 -6.37
N CYS A 90 -4.61 -2.21 -5.13
CA CYS A 90 -3.56 -1.30 -4.75
C CYS A 90 -2.65 -2.05 -3.77
N GLU A 91 -1.41 -2.21 -4.18
CA GLU A 91 -0.35 -2.84 -3.41
C GLU A 91 0.69 -1.77 -3.12
N MET A 92 1.07 -1.64 -1.86
CA MET A 92 2.00 -0.62 -1.42
C MET A 92 2.87 -1.15 -0.29
N MET A 93 4.16 -0.85 -0.35
CA MET A 93 5.06 -1.10 0.76
C MET A 93 5.43 0.20 1.44
N LEU A 94 5.12 0.30 2.75
CA LEU A 94 5.51 1.45 3.56
C LEU A 94 6.37 0.96 4.73
N PHE A 95 7.65 1.35 4.69
CA PHE A 95 8.68 0.82 5.59
C PHE A 95 8.69 -0.73 5.52
N ASP A 96 8.57 -1.40 6.68
CA ASP A 96 8.59 -2.86 6.80
C ASP A 96 7.16 -3.44 6.83
N THR A 97 6.20 -2.78 6.18
CA THR A 97 4.78 -3.19 6.17
C THR A 97 4.22 -3.15 4.76
N TYR A 98 3.68 -4.30 4.35
CA TYR A 98 2.98 -4.53 3.11
C TYR A 98 1.48 -4.25 3.29
N TYR A 99 0.93 -3.46 2.39
CA TYR A 99 -0.48 -3.12 2.31
C TYR A 99 -1.04 -3.60 0.97
N TRP A 100 -2.14 -4.33 1.04
CA TRP A 100 -2.90 -4.75 -0.13
C TRP A 100 -4.38 -4.46 0.10
N ILE A 101 -5.00 -3.84 -0.89
CA ILE A 101 -6.45 -3.71 -0.97
C ILE A 101 -6.90 -4.05 -2.39
N GLY A 102 -7.95 -4.87 -2.50
CA GLY A 102 -8.45 -5.30 -3.80
C GLY A 102 -9.95 -5.55 -3.79
N ARG A 103 -10.57 -5.36 -4.96
CA ARG A 103 -11.93 -5.86 -5.19
C ARG A 103 -11.94 -7.36 -5.33
N THR A 104 -12.99 -7.95 -4.81
CA THR A 104 -13.16 -9.40 -4.78
C THR A 104 -14.57 -9.82 -5.14
N CYS A 105 -15.17 -9.14 -6.11
CA CYS A 105 -16.41 -9.48 -6.82
C CYS A 105 -16.24 -9.05 -8.28
#